data_AF-A0A7S2MMW5-F1
#
_entry.id   AF-A0A7S2MMW5-F1
#
_cell.length_a   1.000
_cell.length_b   1.000
_cell.length_c   1.000
_cell.angle_alpha   90.00
_cell.angle_beta   90.00
_cell.angle_gamma   90.00
#
_symmetry.space_group_name_H-M   'P 1'
#
loop_
_entity.id
_entity.type
_entity.pdbx_description
1 polymer ?
#
loop_
_entity_poly.entity_id
_entity_poly.type
_entity_poly.pdbx_seq_one_letter_code
_entity_poly.pdbx_strand_id
1 'polypeptide(L)'
;MKHNFAPRIEALMARGWPRGDAVTFKLLSTVAAAISRAIRERDPRYAASTYALREAISNAVPRAAILSKRLSPDFFASADGSQPHNAQVADRLYWHRLGQFSLTEEEPRWAEVEEADNKGFCGLTCAALVRGTRETRAFSTEGFHVKVNRNGEERYESVGDSDIVCFESAHADWEHGHGAILTDSAERGVFPPHTLFRLKGIA
;
A
#
# COMPACT_ATOMS: atom_id res chain seq x y z
N MET A 1 -15.05 -3.98 21.00
CA MET A 1 -15.51 -4.84 19.89
C MET A 1 -14.38 -5.82 19.57
N LYS A 2 -14.59 -7.14 19.58
CA LYS A 2 -13.53 -8.09 19.14
C LYS A 2 -13.52 -8.07 17.62
N HIS A 3 -12.46 -7.54 17.01
CA HIS A 3 -12.30 -7.60 15.56
C HIS A 3 -12.08 -9.06 15.14
N ASN A 4 -13.04 -9.64 14.42
CA ASN A 4 -12.86 -10.96 13.82
C ASN A 4 -12.04 -10.81 12.54
N PHE A 5 -10.75 -11.14 12.61
CA PHE A 5 -9.83 -11.09 11.47
C PHE A 5 -9.90 -12.32 10.57
N ALA A 6 -10.58 -13.40 10.99
CA ALA A 6 -10.58 -14.68 10.29
C ALA A 6 -10.99 -14.57 8.80
N PRO A 7 -12.07 -13.86 8.43
CA PRO A 7 -12.47 -13.78 7.02
C PRO A 7 -11.41 -13.11 6.14
N ARG A 8 -10.66 -12.14 6.68
CA ARG A 8 -9.62 -11.44 5.93
C ARG A 8 -8.34 -12.28 5.81
N ILE A 9 -8.01 -13.05 6.85
CA ILE A 9 -6.89 -13.99 6.83
C ILE A 9 -7.17 -15.12 5.83
N GLU A 10 -8.38 -15.68 5.85
CA GLU A 10 -8.82 -16.72 4.91
C GLU A 10 -8.78 -16.21 3.45
N ALA A 11 -9.21 -14.97 3.20
CA ALA A 11 -9.14 -14.37 1.88
C ALA A 11 -7.68 -14.22 1.36
N LEU A 12 -6.74 -13.87 2.23
CA LEU A 12 -5.31 -13.83 1.87
C LEU A 12 -4.76 -15.23 1.58
N MET A 13 -5.13 -16.22 2.41
CA MET A 13 -4.73 -17.61 2.23
C MET A 13 -5.29 -18.21 0.93
N ALA A 14 -6.54 -17.93 0.59
CA ALA A 14 -7.15 -18.34 -0.68
C ALA A 14 -6.42 -17.77 -1.90
N ARG A 15 -5.67 -16.68 -1.73
CA ARG A 15 -4.82 -16.04 -2.74
C ARG A 15 -3.36 -16.49 -2.67
N GLY A 16 -3.12 -17.54 -1.89
CA GLY A 16 -1.83 -18.19 -1.79
C GLY A 16 -0.93 -17.63 -0.71
N TRP A 17 -1.32 -16.68 0.15
CA TRP A 17 -0.46 -16.26 1.26
C TRP A 17 -0.24 -17.42 2.25
N PRO A 18 0.98 -17.65 2.78
CA PRO A 18 1.16 -18.53 3.92
C PRO A 18 0.29 -18.06 5.08
N ARG A 19 -0.27 -19.00 5.84
CA ARG A 19 -1.12 -18.66 6.99
C ARG A 19 -0.40 -17.73 7.98
N GLY A 20 0.88 -17.99 8.27
CA GLY A 20 1.71 -17.16 9.15
C GLY A 20 1.78 -15.72 8.65
N ASP A 21 2.16 -15.53 7.39
CA ASP A 21 2.28 -14.21 6.78
C ASP A 21 0.94 -13.47 6.67
N ALA A 22 -0.15 -14.18 6.34
CA ALA A 22 -1.50 -13.61 6.30
C ALA A 22 -1.94 -13.09 7.67
N VAL A 23 -1.65 -13.85 8.74
CA VAL A 23 -1.91 -13.43 10.14
C VAL A 23 -1.06 -12.23 10.50
N THR A 24 0.26 -12.30 10.28
CA THR A 24 1.22 -11.23 10.59
C THR A 24 0.83 -9.94 9.87
N PHE A 25 0.62 -9.98 8.56
CA PHE A 25 0.19 -8.83 7.78
C PHE A 25 -1.14 -8.27 8.28
N LYS A 26 -2.14 -9.13 8.53
CA LYS A 26 -3.45 -8.63 8.92
C LYS A 26 -3.42 -7.96 10.29
N LEU A 27 -2.71 -8.52 11.27
CA LEU A 27 -2.62 -7.94 12.61
C LEU A 27 -1.79 -6.65 12.60
N LEU A 28 -0.57 -6.70 12.05
CA LEU A 28 0.34 -5.56 12.11
C LEU A 28 -0.11 -4.39 11.24
N SER A 29 -0.80 -4.63 10.13
CA SER A 29 -1.34 -3.56 9.30
C SER A 29 -2.52 -2.80 9.94
N THR A 30 -3.11 -3.30 11.04
CA THR A 30 -4.14 -2.57 11.81
C THR A 30 -3.58 -1.65 12.88
N VAL A 31 -2.29 -1.78 13.16
CA VAL A 31 -1.57 -0.97 14.15
C VAL A 31 -0.41 -0.21 13.49
N ALA A 32 -0.49 0.05 12.18
CA ALA A 32 0.58 0.69 11.42
C ALA A 32 0.96 2.07 11.98
N ALA A 33 -0.01 2.90 12.38
CA ALA A 33 0.24 4.19 13.03
C ALA A 33 0.99 4.05 14.35
N ALA A 34 0.65 3.03 15.14
CA ALA A 34 1.32 2.75 16.41
C ALA A 34 2.77 2.30 16.19
N ILE A 35 3.02 1.46 15.17
CA ILE A 35 4.36 1.03 14.76
C ILE A 35 5.17 2.24 14.28
N SER A 36 4.60 3.08 13.39
CA SER A 36 5.26 4.30 12.89
C SER A 36 5.63 5.25 14.02
N ARG A 37 4.71 5.50 14.96
CA ARG A 37 4.99 6.30 16.16
C ARG A 37 6.16 5.74 16.97
N ALA A 38 6.14 4.44 17.27
CA ALA A 38 7.20 3.79 18.04
C ALA A 38 8.58 3.94 17.37
N ILE A 39 8.65 3.78 16.05
CA ILE A 39 9.88 3.99 15.28
C ILE A 39 10.38 5.45 15.42
N ARG A 40 9.50 6.43 15.26
CA ARG A 40 9.87 7.86 15.39
C ARG A 40 10.38 8.21 16.80
N GLU A 41 9.73 7.67 17.82
CA GLU A 41 10.08 7.87 19.24
C GLU A 41 11.31 7.05 19.67
N ARG A 42 11.91 6.26 18.76
CA ARG A 42 13.01 5.31 19.04
C ARG A 42 12.66 4.33 20.15
N ASP A 43 11.40 3.96 20.20
CA ASP A 43 10.88 2.99 21.14
C ASP A 43 11.20 1.58 20.63
N PRO A 44 11.85 0.72 21.42
CA PRO A 44 12.15 -0.65 21.00
C PRO A 44 10.89 -1.50 20.83
N ARG A 45 9.73 -1.07 21.37
CA ARG A 45 8.45 -1.72 21.13
C ARG A 45 8.17 -1.71 19.62
N TYR A 46 7.85 -2.88 19.08
CA TYR A 46 7.54 -3.09 17.65
C TYR A 46 8.72 -3.10 16.67
N ALA A 47 9.98 -2.96 17.11
CA ALA A 47 11.12 -3.06 16.19
C ALA A 47 11.09 -4.38 15.38
N ALA A 48 10.92 -5.52 16.06
CA ALA A 48 10.75 -6.82 15.40
C ALA A 48 9.46 -6.93 14.57
N SER A 49 8.40 -6.22 14.96
CA SER A 49 7.12 -6.21 14.23
C SER A 49 7.27 -5.55 12.86
N THR A 50 8.07 -4.49 12.75
CA THR A 50 8.33 -3.84 11.45
C THR A 50 9.03 -4.79 10.48
N TYR A 51 10.04 -5.53 10.96
CA TYR A 51 10.71 -6.55 10.15
C TYR A 51 9.78 -7.70 9.78
N ALA A 52 9.00 -8.22 10.75
CA ALA A 52 8.05 -9.29 10.50
C ALA A 52 6.95 -8.87 9.50
N LEU A 53 6.48 -7.63 9.56
CA LEU A 53 5.54 -7.09 8.58
C LEU A 53 6.18 -6.99 7.20
N ARG A 54 7.39 -6.45 7.09
CA ARG A 54 8.12 -6.38 5.82
C ARG A 54 8.31 -7.76 5.21
N GLU A 55 8.77 -8.73 6.00
CA GLU A 55 8.99 -10.11 5.56
C GLU A 55 7.69 -10.77 5.08
N ALA A 56 6.60 -10.63 5.84
CA ALA A 56 5.29 -11.16 5.46
C ALA A 56 4.80 -10.59 4.12
N ILE A 57 5.07 -9.31 3.84
CA ILE A 57 4.70 -8.68 2.56
C ILE A 57 5.63 -9.16 1.44
N SER A 58 6.94 -9.20 1.65
CA SER A 58 7.91 -9.70 0.66
C SER A 58 7.63 -11.15 0.26
N ASN A 59 7.27 -12.01 1.21
CA ASN A 59 6.91 -13.41 0.96
C ASN A 59 5.63 -13.57 0.12
N ALA A 60 4.79 -12.54 0.06
CA ALA A 60 3.59 -12.53 -0.77
C ALA A 60 3.88 -12.23 -2.25
N VAL A 61 5.01 -11.58 -2.56
CA VAL A 61 5.33 -11.09 -3.92
C VAL A 61 5.41 -12.19 -4.97
N PRO A 62 6.10 -13.33 -4.73
CA PRO A 62 6.13 -14.44 -5.70
C PRO A 62 4.74 -14.99 -6.04
N ARG A 63 3.72 -14.70 -5.24
CA ARG A 63 2.37 -15.29 -5.34
C ARG A 63 1.37 -14.33 -5.98
N ALA A 64 1.46 -13.03 -5.68
CA ALA A 64 0.77 -11.99 -6.43
C ALA A 64 1.18 -11.98 -7.91
N ALA A 65 2.47 -12.26 -8.16
CA ALA A 65 3.07 -12.48 -9.46
C ALA A 65 2.39 -13.59 -10.30
N ILE A 66 1.97 -14.68 -9.65
CA ILE A 66 1.32 -15.81 -10.28
C ILE A 66 -0.14 -15.48 -10.62
N LEU A 67 -0.81 -14.69 -9.78
CA LEU A 67 -2.21 -14.30 -9.97
C LEU A 67 -2.38 -13.26 -11.09
N SER A 68 -1.47 -12.28 -11.21
CA SER A 68 -1.52 -11.29 -12.29
C SER A 68 -1.30 -11.90 -13.67
N LYS A 69 -0.42 -12.91 -13.79
CA LYS A 69 -0.24 -13.71 -15.02
C LYS A 69 -1.50 -14.47 -15.46
N ARG A 70 -2.41 -14.77 -14.53
CA ARG A 70 -3.67 -15.47 -14.80
C ARG A 70 -4.82 -14.54 -15.18
N LEU A 71 -4.71 -13.24 -14.89
CA LEU A 71 -5.83 -12.30 -15.02
C LEU A 71 -5.80 -11.43 -16.27
N SER A 72 -4.72 -11.39 -17.07
CA SER A 72 -4.72 -10.72 -18.39
C SER A 72 -3.54 -11.12 -19.31
N PRO A 73 -3.79 -11.82 -20.43
CA PRO A 73 -2.88 -11.79 -21.60
C PRO A 73 -3.07 -10.52 -22.44
N ASP A 74 -4.26 -9.92 -22.43
CA ASP A 74 -4.70 -9.01 -23.50
C ASP A 74 -4.57 -7.50 -23.20
N PHE A 75 -4.14 -7.11 -21.99
CA PHE A 75 -4.10 -5.69 -21.59
C PHE A 75 -2.75 -4.99 -21.83
N PHE A 76 -1.70 -5.72 -22.20
CA PHE A 76 -0.33 -5.18 -22.30
C PHE A 76 0.33 -5.38 -23.67
N ALA A 77 -0.46 -5.52 -24.74
CA ALA A 77 0.08 -5.46 -26.10
C ALA A 77 0.41 -4.00 -26.45
N SER A 78 1.66 -3.60 -26.26
CA SER A 78 2.20 -2.38 -26.87
C SER A 78 2.10 -2.52 -28.39
N ALA A 79 1.50 -1.52 -29.06
CA ALA A 79 1.31 -1.50 -30.50
C ALA A 79 2.62 -1.42 -31.32
N ASP A 80 3.78 -1.33 -30.67
CA ASP A 80 5.08 -1.09 -31.29
C ASP A 80 6.01 -2.32 -31.37
N GLY A 81 5.55 -3.50 -30.93
CA GLY A 81 6.35 -4.74 -31.03
C GLY A 81 7.59 -4.78 -30.13
N SER A 82 7.72 -3.86 -29.16
CA SER A 82 8.71 -3.96 -28.09
C SER A 82 8.39 -5.18 -27.21
N GLN A 83 9.40 -5.98 -26.87
CA GLN A 83 9.22 -7.15 -26.01
C GLN A 83 8.53 -6.77 -24.68
N PRO A 84 7.67 -7.65 -24.12
CA PRO A 84 7.05 -7.42 -22.82
C PRO A 84 8.12 -7.51 -21.74
N HIS A 85 8.69 -6.38 -21.34
CA HIS A 85 9.52 -6.30 -20.15
C HIS A 85 8.67 -6.66 -18.94
N ASN A 86 8.93 -7.84 -18.36
CA ASN A 86 8.57 -8.32 -17.03
C ASN A 86 7.28 -7.74 -16.42
N ALA A 87 6.23 -8.56 -16.44
CA ALA A 87 5.04 -8.37 -15.61
C ALA A 87 5.39 -8.00 -14.15
N GLN A 88 4.49 -7.24 -13.48
CA GLN A 88 4.19 -7.29 -12.03
C GLN A 88 4.50 -6.05 -11.17
N VAL A 89 3.95 -4.89 -11.50
CA VAL A 89 3.81 -3.78 -10.54
C VAL A 89 2.45 -3.12 -10.76
N ALA A 90 1.77 -2.64 -9.70
CA ALA A 90 0.71 -1.66 -9.91
C ALA A 90 1.37 -0.35 -10.33
N ASP A 91 1.29 -0.02 -11.61
CA ASP A 91 1.95 1.18 -12.16
C ASP A 91 1.59 2.44 -11.38
N ARG A 92 0.32 2.53 -10.95
CA ARG A 92 -0.20 3.62 -10.12
C ARG A 92 -1.16 3.10 -9.08
N LEU A 93 -0.96 3.56 -7.85
CA LEU A 93 -1.92 3.45 -6.76
C LEU A 93 -2.24 4.83 -6.23
N TYR A 94 -3.42 4.99 -5.66
CA TYR A 94 -3.90 6.28 -5.17
C TYR A 94 -4.32 6.16 -3.72
N TRP A 95 -4.09 7.22 -2.95
CA TRP A 95 -4.65 7.40 -1.62
C TRP A 95 -4.77 8.88 -1.28
N HIS A 96 -5.56 9.22 -0.28
CA HIS A 96 -5.75 10.61 0.14
C HIS A 96 -4.80 11.00 1.28
N ARG A 97 -4.29 12.24 1.23
CA ARG A 97 -3.24 12.75 2.12
C ARG A 97 -3.75 13.05 3.54
N LEU A 98 -4.90 13.72 3.66
CA LEU A 98 -5.41 14.31 4.90
C LEU A 98 -6.77 13.72 5.30
N GLY A 99 -7.12 13.85 6.59
CA GLY A 99 -8.41 13.42 7.12
C GLY A 99 -8.43 11.98 7.66
N GLN A 100 -9.63 11.43 7.81
CA GLN A 100 -9.82 10.09 8.39
C GLN A 100 -9.48 8.99 7.38
N PHE A 101 -8.75 7.96 7.82
CA PHE A 101 -8.18 6.88 7.04
C PHE A 101 -7.07 7.32 6.06
N SER A 102 -6.48 8.49 6.30
CA SER A 102 -5.51 9.13 5.40
C SER A 102 -4.07 8.68 5.62
N LEU A 103 -3.19 9.13 4.73
CA LEU A 103 -1.74 8.96 4.89
C LEU A 103 -1.21 9.60 6.18
N THR A 104 -1.72 10.77 6.55
CA THR A 104 -1.27 11.49 7.76
C THR A 104 -1.73 10.86 9.07
N GLU A 105 -2.83 10.10 9.06
CA GLU A 105 -3.26 9.33 10.25
C GLU A 105 -2.26 8.21 10.60
N GLU A 106 -1.67 7.59 9.59
CA GLU A 106 -0.67 6.52 9.76
C GLU A 106 0.77 7.07 9.93
N GLU A 107 1.11 8.14 9.20
CA GLU A 107 2.42 8.81 9.25
C GLU A 107 2.26 10.33 9.08
N PRO A 108 2.33 11.13 10.16
CA PRO A 108 2.11 12.58 10.12
C PRO A 108 3.05 13.35 9.17
N ARG A 109 4.23 12.80 8.86
CA ARG A 109 5.19 13.43 7.93
C ARG A 109 4.66 13.58 6.50
N TRP A 110 3.56 12.92 6.15
CA TRP A 110 2.84 13.19 4.89
C TRP A 110 2.26 14.60 4.81
N ALA A 111 2.07 15.29 5.94
CA ALA A 111 1.63 16.69 5.95
C ALA A 111 2.70 17.62 5.35
N GLU A 112 3.98 17.27 5.47
CA GLU A 112 5.13 18.09 5.09
C GLU A 112 5.85 17.53 3.85
N VAL A 113 5.23 16.61 3.09
CA VAL A 113 5.88 15.90 1.98
C VAL A 113 6.36 16.82 0.84
N GLU A 114 5.77 18.00 0.74
CA GLU A 114 6.12 19.03 -0.24
C GLU A 114 7.25 19.95 0.24
N GLU A 115 7.54 19.95 1.55
CA GLU A 115 8.61 20.75 2.12
C GLU A 115 9.96 20.12 1.77
N ALA A 116 10.79 20.91 1.08
CA ALA A 116 12.13 20.48 0.72
C ALA A 116 13.03 20.42 1.96
N ASP A 117 13.83 19.36 2.08
CA ASP A 117 14.88 19.30 3.09
C ASP A 117 16.02 20.30 2.79
N ASN A 118 17.03 20.34 3.67
CA ASN A 118 18.17 21.23 3.52
C ASN A 118 19.03 20.98 2.26
N LYS A 119 18.75 19.92 1.50
CA LYS A 119 19.39 19.57 0.22
C LYS A 119 18.44 19.70 -0.98
N GLY A 120 17.23 20.19 -0.77
CA GLY A 120 16.23 20.34 -1.84
C GLY A 120 15.45 19.06 -2.16
N PHE A 121 15.56 18.00 -1.35
CA PHE A 121 14.78 16.79 -1.55
C PHE A 121 13.36 16.96 -0.97
N CYS A 122 12.33 16.74 -1.79
CA CYS A 122 10.93 16.69 -1.37
C CYS A 122 10.48 15.21 -1.32
N GLY A 123 10.03 14.75 -0.16
CA GLY A 123 9.60 13.37 0.04
C GLY A 123 9.78 12.89 1.48
N LEU A 124 9.61 11.59 1.70
CA LEU A 124 9.86 10.98 3.01
C LEU A 124 10.24 9.51 2.91
N THR A 125 11.01 9.02 3.88
CA THR A 125 11.02 7.60 4.24
C THR A 125 9.87 7.35 5.21
N CYS A 126 8.84 6.63 4.76
CA CYS A 126 7.66 6.37 5.56
C CYS A 126 7.93 5.25 6.56
N ALA A 127 7.71 5.48 7.86
CA ALA A 127 7.88 4.43 8.87
C ALA A 127 6.65 3.50 8.96
N ALA A 128 5.50 3.96 8.48
CA ALA A 128 4.28 3.17 8.37
C ALA A 128 4.24 2.34 7.08
N LEU A 129 3.42 1.28 7.10
CA LEU A 129 2.89 0.66 5.90
C LEU A 129 2.02 1.68 5.16
N VAL A 130 2.28 1.91 3.87
CA VAL A 130 1.42 2.78 3.06
C VAL A 130 0.45 1.93 2.26
N ARG A 131 -0.84 2.30 2.27
CA ARG A 131 -1.88 1.63 1.48
C ARG A 131 -2.15 2.45 0.22
N GLY A 132 -2.51 1.76 -0.85
CA GLY A 132 -2.96 2.40 -2.07
C GLY A 132 -3.96 1.53 -2.82
N THR A 133 -4.82 2.18 -3.58
CA THR A 133 -5.85 1.52 -4.39
C THR A 133 -5.91 2.13 -5.78
N ARG A 134 -6.26 1.31 -6.76
CA ARG A 134 -6.67 1.70 -8.11
C ARG A 134 -8.06 1.13 -8.45
N GLU A 135 -8.79 0.67 -7.44
CA GLU A 135 -10.16 0.19 -7.61
C GLU A 135 -11.01 1.31 -8.21
N THR A 136 -11.62 1.04 -9.36
CA THR A 136 -12.47 2.01 -10.07
C THR A 136 -13.59 2.57 -9.19
N ARG A 137 -14.14 1.76 -8.28
CA ARG A 137 -15.19 2.14 -7.32
C ARG A 137 -14.72 3.13 -6.24
N ALA A 138 -13.41 3.31 -6.06
CA ALA A 138 -12.86 4.33 -5.17
C ALA A 138 -12.92 5.75 -5.80
N PHE A 139 -13.34 5.86 -7.06
CA PHE A 139 -13.45 7.13 -7.77
C PHE A 139 -14.89 7.35 -8.20
N SER A 140 -15.44 8.52 -7.87
CA SER A 140 -16.75 8.96 -8.35
C SER A 140 -16.65 10.38 -8.91
N THR A 141 -17.75 10.91 -9.42
CA THR A 141 -17.84 12.32 -9.83
C THR A 141 -17.63 13.30 -8.69
N GLU A 142 -17.79 12.85 -7.44
CA GLU A 142 -17.58 13.65 -6.23
C GLU A 142 -16.13 13.56 -5.71
N GLY A 143 -15.29 12.71 -6.31
CA GLY A 143 -13.88 12.57 -5.97
C GLY A 143 -13.50 11.19 -5.44
N PHE A 144 -12.45 11.14 -4.62
CA PHE A 144 -11.90 9.89 -4.07
C PHE A 144 -12.68 9.42 -2.84
N HIS A 145 -12.85 8.10 -2.75
CA HIS A 145 -13.59 7.45 -1.68
C HIS A 145 -12.77 6.32 -1.07
N VAL A 146 -12.82 6.20 0.25
CA VAL A 146 -12.22 5.09 0.98
C VAL A 146 -13.24 4.00 1.24
N LYS A 147 -12.82 2.76 1.01
CA LYS A 147 -13.64 1.60 1.34
C LYS A 147 -13.57 1.32 2.83
N VAL A 148 -14.70 1.50 3.51
CA VAL A 148 -14.85 1.19 4.93
C VAL A 148 -15.74 -0.03 5.12
N ASN A 149 -15.56 -0.73 6.23
CA ASN A 149 -16.51 -1.73 6.69
C ASN A 149 -17.11 -1.26 8.01
N ARG A 150 -18.39 -0.88 8.00
CA ARG A 150 -19.14 -0.50 9.20
C ARG A 150 -20.26 -1.50 9.41
N ASN A 151 -20.32 -2.11 10.60
CA ASN A 151 -21.33 -3.10 10.96
C ASN A 151 -21.45 -4.28 9.99
N GLY A 152 -20.33 -4.70 9.37
CA GLY A 152 -20.29 -5.81 8.41
C GLY A 152 -20.62 -5.41 6.97
N GLU A 153 -21.07 -4.19 6.73
CA GLU A 153 -21.39 -3.68 5.40
C GLU A 153 -20.20 -2.91 4.81
N GLU A 154 -19.81 -3.26 3.59
CA GLU A 154 -18.77 -2.53 2.86
C GLU A 154 -19.39 -1.32 2.15
N ARG A 155 -18.84 -0.12 2.40
CA ARG A 155 -19.27 1.14 1.80
C ARG A 155 -18.07 1.95 1.34
N TYR A 156 -18.29 2.85 0.39
CA TYR A 156 -17.32 3.85 -0.04
C TYR A 156 -17.72 5.19 0.58
N GLU A 157 -16.86 5.74 1.42
CA GLU A 157 -17.07 7.02 2.08
C GLU A 157 -16.16 8.08 1.44
N SER A 158 -16.72 9.25 1.12
CA SER A 158 -15.95 10.38 0.57
C SER A 158 -14.94 10.88 1.61
N VAL A 159 -13.73 11.22 1.15
CA VAL A 159 -12.63 11.65 2.02
C VAL A 159 -12.66 13.14 2.37
N GLY A 160 -13.63 13.89 1.86
CA GLY A 160 -13.70 15.34 2.02
C GLY A 160 -12.63 16.09 1.22
N ASP A 161 -12.28 17.29 1.68
CA ASP A 161 -11.27 18.14 1.05
C ASP A 161 -9.85 17.67 1.42
N SER A 162 -9.23 16.91 0.53
CA SER A 162 -7.87 16.39 0.67
C SER A 162 -7.25 16.16 -0.71
N ASP A 163 -5.94 16.43 -0.81
CA ASP A 163 -5.15 16.02 -1.96
C ASP A 163 -5.16 14.50 -2.12
N ILE A 164 -5.15 14.06 -3.38
CA ILE A 164 -4.99 12.66 -3.76
C ILE A 164 -3.55 12.45 -4.23
N VAL A 165 -2.83 11.60 -3.51
CA VAL A 165 -1.46 11.20 -3.84
C VAL A 165 -1.50 10.05 -4.82
N CYS A 166 -0.84 10.23 -5.97
CA CYS A 166 -0.56 9.17 -6.92
C CYS A 166 0.83 8.59 -6.62
N PHE A 167 0.87 7.29 -6.31
CA PHE A 167 2.10 6.56 -6.13
C PHE A 167 2.51 5.88 -7.43
N GLU A 168 3.58 6.36 -8.05
CA GLU A 168 4.27 5.63 -9.13
C GLU A 168 5.20 4.61 -8.48
N SER A 169 4.85 3.32 -8.58
CA SER A 169 5.66 2.28 -7.96
C SER A 169 6.95 2.04 -8.74
N ALA A 170 8.07 1.92 -8.04
CA ALA A 170 9.30 1.42 -8.63
C ALA A 170 9.13 -0.04 -9.10
N HIS A 171 9.98 -0.45 -10.04
CA HIS A 171 10.12 -1.87 -10.38
C HIS A 171 10.50 -2.67 -9.14
N ALA A 172 10.02 -3.92 -9.08
CA ALA A 172 10.45 -4.85 -8.06
C ALA A 172 11.98 -5.00 -8.11
N ASP A 173 12.63 -4.67 -6.99
CA ASP A 173 14.03 -4.99 -6.74
C ASP A 173 14.14 -6.38 -6.11
N TRP A 174 15.37 -6.86 -5.93
CA TRP A 174 15.62 -8.21 -5.42
C TRP A 174 15.11 -8.42 -3.99
N GLU A 175 14.98 -7.35 -3.18
CA GLU A 175 14.36 -7.39 -1.85
C GLU A 175 12.84 -7.13 -1.87
N HIS A 176 12.29 -6.72 -3.02
CA HIS A 176 10.92 -6.24 -3.18
C HIS A 176 10.54 -5.13 -2.17
N GLY A 177 11.54 -4.38 -1.68
CA GLY A 177 11.39 -3.47 -0.54
C GLY A 177 10.96 -2.06 -0.92
N HIS A 178 11.02 -1.74 -2.22
CA HIS A 178 10.86 -0.36 -2.71
C HIS A 178 9.69 -0.18 -3.69
N GLY A 179 9.03 -1.27 -4.08
CA GLY A 179 7.84 -1.26 -4.93
C GLY A 179 6.56 -1.55 -4.15
N ALA A 180 5.42 -1.22 -4.74
CA ALA A 180 4.10 -1.62 -4.29
C ALA A 180 3.92 -3.12 -4.44
N ILE A 181 3.41 -3.75 -3.39
CA ILE A 181 3.07 -5.17 -3.36
C ILE A 181 1.55 -5.29 -3.34
N LEU A 182 1.00 -5.97 -4.34
CA LEU A 182 -0.44 -6.21 -4.44
C LEU A 182 -0.87 -7.23 -3.39
N THR A 183 -1.91 -6.91 -2.61
CA THR A 183 -2.26 -7.69 -1.40
C THR A 183 -3.56 -8.45 -1.52
N ASP A 184 -4.63 -7.79 -1.97
CA ASP A 184 -5.97 -8.36 -2.00
C ASP A 184 -6.49 -8.58 -3.44
N SER A 185 -6.32 -7.63 -4.32
CA SER A 185 -6.71 -7.71 -5.72
C SER A 185 -5.58 -7.17 -6.58
N ALA A 186 -5.72 -7.31 -7.90
CA ALA A 186 -4.87 -6.55 -8.81
C ALA A 186 -5.01 -5.03 -8.59
N GLU A 187 -6.01 -4.58 -7.81
CA GLU A 187 -6.37 -3.18 -7.65
C GLU A 187 -5.98 -2.57 -6.30
N ARG A 188 -5.54 -3.34 -5.29
CA ARG A 188 -4.93 -2.73 -4.09
C ARG A 188 -3.57 -3.29 -3.75
N GLY A 189 -2.72 -2.38 -3.31
CA GLY A 189 -1.38 -2.68 -2.91
C GLY A 189 -0.97 -1.95 -1.64
N VAL A 190 0.19 -2.33 -1.16
CA VAL A 190 0.85 -1.70 -0.03
C VAL A 190 2.31 -1.45 -0.36
N PHE A 191 2.87 -0.39 0.19
CA PHE A 191 4.30 -0.19 0.27
C PHE A 191 4.75 -0.58 1.67
N PRO A 192 5.77 -1.44 1.82
CA PRO A 192 6.29 -1.84 3.12
C PRO A 192 6.73 -0.63 3.97
N PRO A 193 6.82 -0.80 5.30
CA PRO A 193 7.54 0.16 6.14
C PRO A 193 8.96 0.43 5.60
N HIS A 194 9.42 1.66 5.79
CA HIS A 194 10.70 2.19 5.31
C HIS A 194 10.83 2.35 3.79
N THR A 195 9.72 2.33 3.04
CA THR A 195 9.74 2.78 1.64
C THR A 195 10.06 4.28 1.57
N LEU A 196 11.01 4.64 0.69
CA LEU A 196 11.35 6.02 0.35
C LEU A 196 10.41 6.51 -0.76
N PHE A 197 9.66 7.56 -0.47
CA PHE A 197 8.84 8.27 -1.42
C PHE A 197 9.52 9.58 -1.79
N ARG A 198 9.58 9.88 -3.09
CA ARG A 198 10.06 11.16 -3.63
C ARG A 198 8.90 11.84 -4.34
N LEU A 199 8.66 13.09 -4.01
CA LEU A 199 7.70 13.91 -4.75
C LEU A 199 8.25 14.22 -6.14
N LYS A 200 7.40 14.04 -7.16
CA LYS A 200 7.74 14.30 -8.55
C LYS A 200 6.82 15.39 -9.08
N GLY A 201 7.40 16.45 -9.63
CA GLY A 201 6.63 17.45 -10.36
C GLY A 201 5.95 16.81 -11.56
N ILE A 202 4.67 17.09 -11.75
CA ILE A 202 3.94 16.73 -12.96
C ILE A 202 4.33 17.77 -14.01
N ALA A 203 5.16 17.37 -14.98
CA ALA A 203 5.54 18.20 -16.13
C ALA A 203 4.46 18.14 -17.21
#